data_AF-A0A9E2AUV0-F1
#
_entry.id   AF-A0A9E2AUV0-F1
#
_cell.length_a   1.000
_cell.length_b   1.000
_cell.length_c   1.000
_cell.angle_alpha   90.00
_cell.angle_beta   90.00
_cell.angle_gamma   90.00
#
_symmetry.space_group_name_H-M   'P 1'
#
loop_
_entity.id
_entity.type
_entity.pdbx_description
1 polymer ?
#
loop_
_entity_poly.entity_id
_entity_poly.type
_entity_poly.pdbx_seq_one_letter_code
_entity_poly.pdbx_strand_id
1 'polypeptide(L)'
;AKSYFEDFGKQYDFPLNVKFATHLSAAAMVSNSTRTLLIKKNTKFSKNQLLTLANHEIGVHLVTTFNATEQPLQIFSNGLPNNVETQEGLAVLSEYMSGALTLKRLKELAYRVLASDSLIKGYSFADTFDMIHNQYKLNREEAFTITLRAHRGGGFTKDRLYLSGLRKIYKKYLREDSMDNMLTGKVTLEFEDSIKYLQHLGLATSITHTNLAYTKNENTNKTLDFILNNLK
;
A
#
# COMPACT_ATOMS: atom_id res chain seq x y z
N ALA A 1 6.76 -17.14 8.28
CA ALA A 1 6.53 -15.70 8.04
C ALA A 1 7.83 -14.91 8.12
N LYS A 2 8.48 -14.78 9.30
CA LYS A 2 9.73 -14.03 9.44
C LYS A 2 10.81 -14.42 8.42
N SER A 3 11.18 -15.71 8.31
CA SER A 3 12.18 -16.15 7.33
C SER A 3 11.78 -15.79 5.89
N TYR A 4 10.51 -15.94 5.50
CA TYR A 4 10.06 -15.52 4.17
C TYR A 4 10.32 -14.04 3.88
N PHE A 5 10.02 -13.14 4.84
CA PHE A 5 10.27 -11.72 4.66
C PHE A 5 11.77 -11.39 4.65
N GLU A 6 12.56 -12.06 5.49
CA GLU A 6 14.02 -11.93 5.48
C GLU A 6 14.61 -12.39 4.14
N ASP A 7 14.15 -13.52 3.61
CA ASP A 7 14.58 -14.05 2.32
C ASP A 7 14.15 -13.15 1.16
N PHE A 8 12.92 -12.62 1.18
CA PHE A 8 12.46 -11.64 0.19
C PHE A 8 13.29 -10.36 0.24
N GLY A 9 13.63 -9.88 1.44
CA GLY A 9 14.40 -8.66 1.68
C GLY A 9 15.83 -8.71 1.14
N LYS A 10 16.44 -9.90 1.02
CA LYS A 10 17.80 -10.08 0.44
C LYS A 10 17.91 -9.61 -1.02
N GLN A 11 16.79 -9.42 -1.70
CA GLN A 11 16.77 -8.88 -3.06
C GLN A 11 17.01 -7.36 -3.12
N TYR A 12 17.03 -6.67 -1.97
CA TYR A 12 17.23 -5.23 -1.86
C TYR A 12 18.54 -4.93 -1.14
N ASP A 13 19.20 -3.84 -1.53
CA ASP A 13 20.47 -3.40 -0.95
C ASP A 13 20.27 -2.45 0.25
N PHE A 14 19.37 -2.83 1.16
CA PHE A 14 19.16 -2.12 2.42
C PHE A 14 18.93 -3.09 3.59
N PRO A 15 19.29 -2.70 4.83
CA PRO A 15 19.12 -3.56 5.98
C PRO A 15 17.63 -3.76 6.31
N LEU A 16 17.18 -5.01 6.36
CA LEU A 16 15.83 -5.36 6.80
C LEU A 16 15.83 -5.81 8.27
N ASN A 17 15.13 -5.05 9.12
CA ASN A 17 14.84 -5.46 10.49
C ASN A 17 13.40 -6.00 10.58
N VAL A 18 13.24 -7.23 11.06
CA VAL A 18 11.92 -7.89 11.22
C VAL A 18 11.65 -8.17 12.69
N LYS A 19 10.57 -7.59 13.24
CA LYS A 19 10.15 -7.78 14.64
C LYS A 19 8.72 -8.27 14.72
N PHE A 20 8.42 -8.99 15.80
CA PHE A 20 7.05 -9.41 16.10
C PHE A 20 6.39 -8.43 17.08
N ALA A 21 5.14 -8.08 16.83
CA ALA A 21 4.34 -7.22 17.71
C ALA A 21 2.97 -7.86 18.00
N THR A 22 2.43 -7.61 19.19
CA THR A 22 1.12 -8.11 19.64
C THR A 22 -0.02 -7.21 19.17
N HIS A 23 0.12 -5.91 19.37
CA HIS A 23 -0.92 -4.91 19.12
C HIS A 23 -0.81 -4.31 17.71
N LEU A 24 -1.02 -5.15 16.69
CA LEU A 24 -1.12 -4.70 15.31
C LEU A 24 -2.53 -4.86 14.76
N SER A 25 -2.96 -3.84 14.01
CA SER A 25 -4.24 -3.85 13.30
C SER A 25 -4.19 -4.50 11.94
N ALA A 26 -3.00 -4.67 11.37
CA ALA A 26 -2.73 -5.42 10.16
C ALA A 26 -1.88 -6.64 10.48
N ALA A 27 -1.81 -7.59 9.55
CA ALA A 27 -1.00 -8.79 9.70
C ALA A 27 0.51 -8.50 9.67
N ALA A 28 0.90 -7.49 8.88
CA ALA A 28 2.23 -6.88 8.91
C ALA A 28 2.09 -5.37 8.62
N MET A 29 3.08 -4.58 9.02
CA MET A 29 3.23 -3.17 8.63
C MET A 29 4.67 -2.70 8.78
N VAL A 30 5.07 -1.69 8.01
CA VAL A 30 6.32 -0.97 8.22
C VAL A 30 6.18 0.11 9.30
N SER A 31 7.15 0.17 10.19
CA SER A 31 7.42 1.33 11.04
C SER A 31 8.54 2.14 10.42
N ASN A 32 8.20 3.30 9.82
CA ASN A 32 9.16 4.13 9.09
C ASN A 32 10.28 4.66 10.01
N SER A 33 9.94 5.11 11.22
CA SER A 33 10.89 5.68 12.18
C SER A 33 11.98 4.70 12.62
N THR A 34 11.64 3.41 12.70
CA THR A 34 12.57 2.35 13.10
C THR A 34 13.01 1.48 11.92
N ARG A 35 12.59 1.82 10.69
CA ARG A 35 12.87 1.07 9.45
C ARG A 35 12.67 -0.45 9.63
N THR A 36 11.56 -0.80 10.28
CA THR A 36 11.31 -2.17 10.74
C THR A 36 10.01 -2.70 10.15
N LEU A 37 10.05 -3.91 9.60
CA LEU A 37 8.85 -4.68 9.30
C LEU A 37 8.33 -5.32 10.60
N LEU A 38 7.13 -4.93 11.01
CA LEU A 38 6.44 -5.50 12.15
C LEU A 38 5.48 -6.59 11.68
N ILE A 39 5.58 -7.78 12.26
CA ILE A 39 4.69 -8.92 11.98
C ILE A 39 3.81 -9.18 13.21
N LYS A 40 2.50 -9.33 12.99
CA LYS A 40 1.57 -9.62 14.08
C LYS A 40 1.78 -11.03 14.61
N LYS A 41 1.99 -11.15 15.94
CA LYS A 41 2.11 -12.45 16.61
C LYS A 41 0.84 -13.30 16.37
N ASN A 42 1.02 -14.62 16.36
CA ASN A 42 -0.06 -15.61 16.23
C ASN A 42 -0.89 -15.48 14.94
N THR A 43 -0.37 -14.81 13.91
CA THR A 43 -1.04 -14.71 12.62
C THR A 43 -0.61 -15.86 11.71
N LYS A 44 -1.59 -16.58 11.15
CA LYS A 44 -1.35 -17.56 10.08
C LYS A 44 -1.38 -16.83 8.74
N PHE A 45 -0.41 -17.11 7.88
CA PHE A 45 -0.30 -16.51 6.56
C PHE A 45 -0.39 -17.58 5.48
N SER A 46 -1.18 -17.33 4.44
CA SER A 46 -1.07 -18.07 3.19
C SER A 46 0.17 -17.64 2.40
N LYS A 47 0.60 -18.46 1.44
CA LYS A 47 1.70 -18.10 0.53
C LYS A 47 1.42 -16.80 -0.22
N ASN A 48 0.19 -16.62 -0.73
CA ASN A 48 -0.20 -15.40 -1.43
C ASN A 48 -0.18 -14.17 -0.51
N GLN A 49 -0.64 -14.31 0.76
CA GLN A 49 -0.59 -13.21 1.72
C GLN A 49 0.84 -12.78 2.03
N LEU A 50 1.77 -13.73 2.16
CA LEU A 50 3.20 -13.42 2.33
C LEU A 50 3.73 -12.63 1.13
N LEU A 51 3.45 -13.09 -0.10
CA LEU A 51 3.87 -12.41 -1.32
C LEU A 51 3.26 -11.01 -1.46
N THR A 52 1.97 -10.88 -1.17
CA THR A 52 1.24 -9.60 -1.18
C THR A 52 1.89 -8.61 -0.21
N LEU A 53 2.07 -9.01 1.05
CA LEU A 53 2.64 -8.15 2.09
C LEU A 53 4.11 -7.84 1.84
N ALA A 54 4.88 -8.75 1.25
CA ALA A 54 6.29 -8.49 0.96
C ALA A 54 6.43 -7.41 -0.13
N ASN A 55 5.66 -7.50 -1.22
CA ASN A 55 5.66 -6.49 -2.28
C ASN A 55 5.07 -5.14 -1.81
N HIS A 56 4.09 -5.18 -0.90
CA HIS A 56 3.47 -3.98 -0.33
C HIS A 56 4.38 -3.28 0.69
N GLU A 57 4.79 -4.00 1.73
CA GLU A 57 5.51 -3.44 2.87
C GLU A 57 7.00 -3.26 2.57
N ILE A 58 7.66 -4.27 1.99
CA ILE A 58 9.09 -4.18 1.68
C ILE A 58 9.28 -3.44 0.35
N GLY A 59 8.63 -3.94 -0.72
CA GLY A 59 8.81 -3.45 -2.08
C GLY A 59 8.35 -2.00 -2.33
N VAL A 60 7.54 -1.42 -1.44
CA VAL A 60 7.15 -0.01 -1.54
C VAL A 60 7.44 0.75 -0.26
N HIS A 61 6.87 0.35 0.89
CA HIS A 61 7.00 1.19 2.09
C HIS A 61 8.44 1.26 2.63
N LEU A 62 9.20 0.17 2.64
CA LEU A 62 10.63 0.24 2.99
C LEU A 62 11.48 0.83 1.87
N VAL A 63 11.28 0.45 0.61
CA VAL A 63 11.99 1.04 -0.54
C VAL A 63 11.93 2.57 -0.51
N THR A 64 10.72 3.13 -0.40
CA THR A 64 10.52 4.59 -0.29
C THR A 64 11.10 5.17 0.99
N THR A 65 11.12 4.42 2.09
CA THR A 65 11.74 4.89 3.35
C THR A 65 13.26 4.99 3.21
N PHE A 66 13.92 4.01 2.60
CA PHE A 66 15.37 4.03 2.41
C PHE A 66 15.78 5.08 1.38
N ASN A 67 15.09 5.14 0.23
CA ASN A 67 15.30 6.21 -0.75
C ASN A 67 15.16 7.59 -0.10
N ALA A 68 14.13 7.81 0.71
CA ALA A 68 13.91 9.08 1.40
C ALA A 68 15.05 9.46 2.36
N THR A 69 15.69 8.48 3.00
CA THR A 69 16.78 8.73 3.95
C THR A 69 18.12 9.00 3.27
N GLU A 70 18.25 8.59 2.02
CA GLU A 70 19.41 8.83 1.17
C GLU A 70 19.31 10.15 0.40
N GLN A 71 18.15 10.81 0.42
CA GLN A 71 17.99 12.13 -0.18
C GLN A 71 18.75 13.21 0.62
N PRO A 72 19.33 14.22 -0.06
CA PRO A 72 19.98 15.35 0.62
C PRO A 72 19.03 16.14 1.55
N LEU A 73 17.75 16.22 1.17
CA LEU A 73 16.72 16.95 1.90
C LEU A 73 15.82 16.01 2.70
N GLN A 74 15.60 16.32 3.98
CA GLN A 74 14.76 15.51 4.87
C GLN A 74 13.25 15.59 4.54
N ILE A 75 12.83 16.47 3.64
CA ILE A 75 11.42 16.60 3.23
C ILE A 75 10.86 15.29 2.64
N PHE A 76 11.70 14.48 2.00
CA PHE A 76 11.32 13.19 1.44
C PHE A 76 11.07 12.13 2.52
N SER A 77 11.74 12.26 3.68
CA SER A 77 11.55 11.41 4.86
C SER A 77 10.36 11.86 5.72
N ASN A 78 10.20 13.17 5.90
CA ASN A 78 9.04 13.76 6.59
C ASN A 78 7.74 13.47 5.84
N GLY A 79 7.83 13.47 4.50
CA GLY A 79 6.75 13.19 3.58
C GLY A 79 6.06 14.44 3.08
N LEU A 80 5.70 14.42 1.80
CA LEU A 80 4.95 15.48 1.14
C LEU A 80 3.47 15.45 1.56
N PRO A 81 2.74 16.57 1.46
CA PRO A 81 1.33 16.62 1.76
C PRO A 81 0.54 15.54 1.01
N ASN A 82 -0.34 14.84 1.72
CA ASN A 82 -1.21 13.78 1.17
C ASN A 82 -0.48 12.56 0.56
N ASN A 83 0.81 12.33 0.87
CA ASN A 83 1.60 11.23 0.30
C ASN A 83 0.95 9.84 0.46
N VAL A 84 0.14 9.64 1.50
CA VAL A 84 -0.50 8.37 1.81
C VAL A 84 -1.27 7.80 0.61
N GLU A 85 -2.02 8.62 -0.12
CA GLU A 85 -2.78 8.13 -1.28
C GLU A 85 -1.86 7.57 -2.37
N THR A 86 -0.77 8.27 -2.66
CA THR A 86 0.24 7.84 -3.64
C THR A 86 0.95 6.57 -3.14
N GLN A 87 1.37 6.54 -1.89
CA GLN A 87 2.09 5.41 -1.28
C GLN A 87 1.24 4.13 -1.26
N GLU A 88 -0.02 4.19 -0.83
CA GLU A 88 -0.90 3.03 -0.84
C GLU A 88 -1.25 2.61 -2.28
N GLY A 89 -1.39 3.57 -3.21
CA GLY A 89 -1.59 3.29 -4.63
C GLY A 89 -0.42 2.55 -5.29
N LEU A 90 0.81 3.00 -5.02
CA LEU A 90 2.04 2.31 -5.41
C LEU A 90 2.09 0.90 -4.82
N ALA A 91 1.80 0.76 -3.53
CA ALA A 91 1.84 -0.54 -2.86
C ALA A 91 0.84 -1.53 -3.46
N VAL A 92 -0.38 -1.10 -3.80
CA VAL A 92 -1.36 -1.98 -4.47
C VAL A 92 -1.00 -2.23 -5.94
N LEU A 93 -0.39 -1.28 -6.65
CA LEU A 93 0.18 -1.55 -7.98
C LEU A 93 1.30 -2.59 -7.89
N SER A 94 2.13 -2.54 -6.86
CA SER A 94 3.17 -3.53 -6.59
C SER A 94 2.58 -4.92 -6.32
N GLU A 95 1.48 -5.01 -5.54
CA GLU A 95 0.71 -6.26 -5.38
C GLU A 95 0.22 -6.78 -6.75
N TYR A 96 -0.28 -5.90 -7.63
CA TYR A 96 -0.75 -6.25 -8.96
C TYR A 96 0.39 -6.76 -9.84
N MET A 97 1.45 -5.98 -10.03
CA MET A 97 2.56 -6.31 -10.93
C MET A 97 3.37 -7.51 -10.45
N SER A 98 3.33 -7.87 -9.17
CA SER A 98 3.95 -9.10 -8.66
C SER A 98 3.07 -10.35 -8.83
N GLY A 99 1.90 -10.23 -9.48
CA GLY A 99 0.91 -11.30 -9.59
C GLY A 99 0.23 -11.70 -8.27
N ALA A 100 0.40 -10.92 -7.20
CA ALA A 100 -0.10 -11.26 -5.86
C ALA A 100 -1.49 -10.68 -5.56
N LEU A 101 -1.89 -9.61 -6.26
CA LEU A 101 -3.21 -9.05 -6.16
C LEU A 101 -4.22 -10.08 -6.65
N THR A 102 -5.23 -10.35 -5.84
CA THR A 102 -6.32 -11.27 -6.18
C THR A 102 -7.64 -10.52 -6.24
N LEU A 103 -8.65 -11.10 -6.90
CA LEU A 103 -10.00 -10.54 -6.88
C LEU A 103 -10.56 -10.45 -5.45
N LYS A 104 -10.24 -11.42 -4.58
CA LYS A 104 -10.61 -11.37 -3.16
C LYS A 104 -9.99 -10.15 -2.48
N ARG A 105 -8.70 -9.91 -2.68
CA ARG A 105 -7.98 -8.75 -2.12
C ARG A 105 -8.54 -7.42 -2.65
N LEU A 106 -8.81 -7.32 -3.95
CA LEU A 106 -9.40 -6.11 -4.53
C LEU A 106 -10.80 -5.83 -3.97
N LYS A 107 -11.64 -6.87 -3.79
CA LYS A 107 -12.94 -6.75 -3.12
C LYS A 107 -12.81 -6.31 -1.66
N GLU A 108 -11.84 -6.85 -0.92
CA GLU A 108 -11.56 -6.44 0.45
C GLU A 108 -11.25 -4.94 0.53
N LEU A 109 -10.41 -4.42 -0.38
CA LEU A 109 -10.13 -2.98 -0.48
C LEU A 109 -11.40 -2.18 -0.80
N ALA A 110 -12.23 -2.66 -1.73
CA ALA A 110 -13.50 -2.02 -2.06
C ALA A 110 -14.46 -1.94 -0.87
N TYR A 111 -14.60 -3.02 -0.09
CA TYR A 111 -15.42 -3.02 1.12
C TYR A 111 -14.91 -2.05 2.19
N ARG A 112 -13.59 -1.86 2.31
CA ARG A 112 -13.02 -0.86 3.23
C ARG A 112 -13.32 0.58 2.79
N VAL A 113 -13.34 0.85 1.49
CA VAL A 113 -13.80 2.14 0.94
C VAL A 113 -15.27 2.36 1.27
N LEU A 114 -16.14 1.37 1.04
CA LEU A 114 -17.56 1.44 1.38
C LEU A 114 -17.79 1.64 2.89
N ALA A 115 -17.04 0.95 3.73
CA ALA A 115 -17.11 1.14 5.18
C ALA A 115 -16.74 2.58 5.57
N SER A 116 -15.66 3.12 5.01
CA SER A 116 -15.22 4.50 5.24
C SER A 116 -16.27 5.51 4.79
N ASP A 117 -16.89 5.31 3.63
CA ASP A 117 -17.97 6.15 3.11
C ASP A 117 -19.20 6.12 4.01
N SER A 118 -19.64 4.93 4.45
CA SER A 118 -20.79 4.80 5.37
C SER A 118 -20.54 5.53 6.70
N LEU A 119 -19.33 5.42 7.25
CA LEU A 119 -18.95 6.11 8.47
C LEU A 119 -19.00 7.63 8.31
N ILE A 120 -18.48 8.17 7.20
CA ILE A 120 -18.52 9.61 6.90
C ILE A 120 -19.97 10.10 6.77
N LYS A 121 -20.87 9.25 6.27
CA LYS A 121 -22.32 9.52 6.17
C LYS A 121 -23.06 9.40 7.51
N GLY A 122 -22.36 9.11 8.61
CA GLY A 122 -22.96 9.04 9.95
C GLY A 122 -23.61 7.70 10.30
N TYR A 123 -23.31 6.65 9.54
CA TYR A 123 -23.81 5.29 9.84
C TYR A 123 -23.25 4.84 11.19
N SER A 124 -24.04 4.13 11.99
CA SER A 124 -23.51 3.46 13.19
C SER A 124 -22.68 2.23 12.79
N PHE A 125 -21.96 1.65 13.76
CA PHE A 125 -21.27 0.37 13.56
C PHE A 125 -22.22 -0.70 13.02
N ALA A 126 -23.42 -0.82 13.59
CA ALA A 126 -24.40 -1.82 13.20
C ALA A 126 -24.88 -1.61 11.75
N ASP A 127 -25.12 -0.35 11.35
CA ASP A 127 -25.55 -0.03 9.99
C ASP A 127 -24.47 -0.35 8.95
N THR A 128 -23.20 0.01 9.23
CA THR A 128 -22.07 -0.35 8.36
C THR A 128 -21.90 -1.87 8.25
N PHE A 129 -22.03 -2.58 9.37
CA PHE A 129 -21.94 -4.05 9.40
C PHE A 129 -23.08 -4.69 8.59
N ASP A 130 -24.32 -4.24 8.79
CA ASP A 130 -25.49 -4.72 8.05
C ASP A 130 -25.31 -4.51 6.54
N MET A 131 -24.87 -3.31 6.14
CA MET A 131 -24.59 -3.01 4.74
C MET A 131 -23.56 -4.01 4.15
N ILE A 132 -22.43 -4.23 4.81
CA ILE A 132 -21.38 -5.12 4.28
C ILE A 132 -21.80 -6.59 4.29
N HIS A 133 -22.42 -7.06 5.37
CA HIS A 133 -22.80 -8.47 5.53
C HIS A 133 -24.07 -8.82 4.76
N ASN A 134 -25.16 -8.09 4.99
CA ASN A 134 -26.49 -8.43 4.51
C ASN A 134 -26.74 -7.91 3.10
N GLN A 135 -26.26 -6.72 2.73
CA GLN A 135 -26.49 -6.18 1.39
C GLN A 135 -25.42 -6.66 0.42
N TYR A 136 -24.14 -6.54 0.78
CA TYR A 136 -23.02 -6.95 -0.07
C TYR A 136 -22.56 -8.41 0.09
N LYS A 137 -23.19 -9.17 0.98
CA LYS A 137 -23.02 -10.64 1.13
C LYS A 137 -21.59 -11.07 1.48
N LEU A 138 -20.81 -10.21 2.15
CA LEU A 138 -19.53 -10.62 2.72
C LEU A 138 -19.79 -11.51 3.95
N ASN A 139 -18.95 -12.51 4.22
CA ASN A 139 -19.14 -13.34 5.41
C ASN A 139 -19.00 -12.50 6.69
N ARG A 140 -19.65 -12.98 7.75
CA ARG A 140 -19.81 -12.27 9.02
C ARG A 140 -18.49 -11.82 9.65
N GLU A 141 -17.48 -12.68 9.68
CA GLU A 141 -16.19 -12.38 10.32
C GLU A 141 -15.40 -11.31 9.55
N GLU A 142 -15.35 -11.40 8.22
CA GLU A 142 -14.69 -10.40 7.38
C GLU A 142 -15.45 -9.06 7.42
N ALA A 143 -16.79 -9.09 7.38
CA ALA A 143 -17.64 -7.90 7.51
C ALA A 143 -17.44 -7.18 8.85
N PHE A 144 -17.42 -7.93 9.95
CA PHE A 144 -17.15 -7.41 11.29
C PHE A 144 -15.75 -6.78 11.36
N THR A 145 -14.74 -7.47 10.82
CA THR A 145 -13.35 -6.98 10.82
C THR A 145 -13.20 -5.67 10.05
N ILE A 146 -13.83 -5.55 8.88
CA ILE A 146 -13.81 -4.32 8.07
C ILE A 146 -14.56 -3.20 8.78
N THR A 147 -15.73 -3.48 9.36
CA THR A 147 -16.53 -2.51 10.10
C THR A 147 -15.77 -1.98 11.32
N LEU A 148 -15.21 -2.88 12.14
CA LEU A 148 -14.37 -2.53 13.29
C LEU A 148 -13.18 -1.68 12.88
N ARG A 149 -12.55 -2.01 11.75
CA ARG A 149 -11.42 -1.25 11.24
C ARG A 149 -11.79 0.18 10.89
N ALA A 150 -12.97 0.42 10.32
CA ALA A 150 -13.47 1.76 10.00
C ALA A 150 -13.91 2.51 11.26
N HIS A 151 -14.64 1.88 12.17
CA HIS A 151 -15.27 2.56 13.33
C HIS A 151 -14.36 2.77 14.54
N ARG A 152 -13.22 2.07 14.62
CA ARG A 152 -12.29 2.20 15.76
C ARG A 152 -11.73 3.62 15.90
N GLY A 153 -11.47 4.02 17.14
CA GLY A 153 -10.76 5.26 17.46
C GLY A 153 -11.48 6.53 17.02
N GLY A 154 -12.82 6.51 16.92
CA GLY A 154 -13.62 7.66 16.49
C GLY A 154 -13.78 7.82 14.98
N GLY A 155 -13.27 6.86 14.18
CA GLY A 155 -13.40 6.85 12.73
C GLY A 155 -12.06 6.85 12.02
N PHE A 156 -11.76 5.76 11.31
CA PHE A 156 -10.53 5.52 10.58
C PHE A 156 -10.82 5.45 9.07
N THR A 157 -10.80 6.62 8.43
CA THR A 157 -11.17 6.78 7.01
C THR A 157 -9.99 6.65 6.05
N LYS A 158 -8.78 6.34 6.54
CA LYS A 158 -7.56 6.20 5.73
C LYS A 158 -7.75 5.20 4.58
N ASP A 159 -8.49 4.12 4.83
CA ASP A 159 -8.65 3.05 3.85
C ASP A 159 -9.43 3.50 2.58
N ARG A 160 -10.08 4.68 2.59
CA ARG A 160 -10.66 5.26 1.37
C ARG A 160 -9.61 5.53 0.27
N LEU A 161 -8.34 5.69 0.67
CA LEU A 161 -7.24 6.11 -0.20
C LEU A 161 -6.66 4.97 -1.05
N TYR A 162 -6.92 3.70 -0.70
CA TYR A 162 -6.33 2.56 -1.42
C TYR A 162 -6.74 2.52 -2.90
N LEU A 163 -8.04 2.54 -3.18
CA LEU A 163 -8.54 2.42 -4.55
C LEU A 163 -8.39 3.72 -5.35
N SER A 164 -8.52 4.88 -4.70
CA SER A 164 -8.28 6.17 -5.37
C SER A 164 -6.80 6.33 -5.74
N GLY A 165 -5.89 5.95 -4.85
CA GLY A 165 -4.46 5.88 -5.10
C GLY A 165 -4.11 4.91 -6.21
N LEU A 166 -4.62 3.67 -6.13
CA LEU A 166 -4.41 2.67 -7.18
C LEU A 166 -4.85 3.19 -8.54
N ARG A 167 -6.04 3.81 -8.64
CA ARG A 167 -6.54 4.37 -9.90
C ARG A 167 -5.60 5.43 -10.48
N LYS A 168 -5.10 6.36 -9.65
CA LYS A 168 -4.17 7.42 -10.11
C LYS A 168 -2.85 6.82 -10.60
N ILE A 169 -2.27 5.91 -9.81
CA ILE A 169 -0.99 5.27 -10.12
C ILE A 169 -1.11 4.33 -11.33
N TYR A 170 -2.21 3.59 -11.45
CA TYR A 170 -2.46 2.72 -12.61
C TYR A 170 -2.62 3.52 -13.90
N LYS A 171 -3.29 4.69 -13.87
CA LYS A 171 -3.35 5.59 -15.03
C LYS A 171 -1.96 6.08 -15.46
N LYS A 172 -1.07 6.39 -14.51
CA LYS A 172 0.33 6.74 -14.82
C LYS A 172 1.08 5.55 -15.42
N TYR A 173 0.89 4.35 -14.88
CA TYR A 173 1.47 3.11 -15.41
C TYR A 173 1.04 2.84 -16.87
N LEU A 174 -0.24 3.01 -17.21
CA LEU A 174 -0.76 2.83 -18.57
C LEU A 174 -0.18 3.82 -19.59
N ARG A 175 0.39 4.94 -19.15
CA ARG A 175 1.09 5.91 -20.02
C ARG A 175 2.57 5.56 -20.20
N GLU A 176 3.04 4.46 -19.61
CA GLU A 176 4.44 4.04 -19.60
C GLU A 176 5.39 5.08 -18.96
N ASP A 177 4.85 5.96 -18.12
CA ASP A 177 5.66 6.92 -17.37
C ASP A 177 6.48 6.20 -16.29
N SER A 178 7.75 6.59 -16.11
CA SER A 178 8.58 6.07 -15.01
C SER A 178 7.94 6.35 -13.63
N MET A 179 8.02 5.35 -12.75
CA MET A 179 7.60 5.43 -11.35
C MET A 179 8.72 5.89 -10.42
N ASP A 180 9.93 6.12 -10.92
CA ASP A 180 11.12 6.33 -10.08
C ASP A 180 10.95 7.57 -9.18
N ASN A 181 10.42 8.65 -9.73
CA ASN A 181 10.14 9.86 -8.96
C ASN A 181 9.15 9.61 -7.83
N MET A 182 8.21 8.68 -8.00
CA MET A 182 7.24 8.29 -6.97
C MET A 182 7.86 7.39 -5.88
N LEU A 183 9.05 6.84 -6.15
CA LEU A 183 9.82 6.02 -5.20
C LEU A 183 10.91 6.81 -4.46
N THR A 184 11.15 8.09 -4.80
CA THR A 184 12.16 8.97 -4.17
C THR A 184 11.98 9.16 -2.66
N GLY A 185 10.77 8.97 -2.16
CA GLY A 185 10.49 8.99 -0.74
C GLY A 185 9.02 8.88 -0.42
N LYS A 186 8.59 9.51 0.68
CA LYS A 186 7.17 9.65 1.03
C LYS A 186 6.54 10.81 0.24
N VAL A 187 6.49 10.65 -1.07
CA VAL A 187 6.06 11.70 -2.01
C VAL A 187 4.63 11.52 -2.49
N THR A 188 4.12 12.53 -3.20
CA THR A 188 2.77 12.55 -3.76
C THR A 188 2.83 12.86 -5.25
N LEU A 189 1.96 12.22 -6.04
CA LEU A 189 1.91 12.34 -7.50
C LEU A 189 1.80 13.80 -7.98
N GLU A 190 1.06 14.64 -7.26
CA GLU A 190 0.84 16.05 -7.60
C GLU A 190 2.11 16.92 -7.52
N PHE A 191 3.16 16.44 -6.84
CA PHE A 191 4.43 17.15 -6.70
C PHE A 191 5.54 16.62 -7.62
N GLU A 192 5.23 15.76 -8.59
CA GLU A 192 6.23 15.14 -9.46
C GLU A 192 7.11 16.18 -10.18
N ASP A 193 6.53 17.27 -10.69
CA ASP A 193 7.30 18.32 -11.38
C ASP A 193 8.19 19.11 -10.42
N SER A 194 7.77 19.30 -9.16
CA SER A 194 8.62 19.88 -8.12
C SER A 194 9.81 18.98 -7.78
N ILE A 195 9.60 17.66 -7.75
CA ILE A 195 10.68 16.68 -7.53
C ILE A 195 11.69 16.75 -8.67
N LYS A 196 11.22 16.76 -9.93
CA LYS A 196 12.09 16.92 -11.11
C LYS A 196 12.87 18.24 -11.06
N TYR A 197 12.23 19.33 -10.64
CA TYR A 197 12.90 20.62 -10.47
C TYR A 197 14.00 20.56 -9.40
N LEU A 198 13.74 19.93 -8.25
CA LEU A 198 14.75 19.74 -7.22
C LEU A 198 15.92 18.87 -7.71
N GLN A 199 15.63 17.82 -8.48
CA GLN A 199 16.67 16.98 -9.10
C GLN A 199 17.52 17.78 -10.10
N HIS A 200 16.89 18.61 -10.93
CA HIS A 200 17.59 19.49 -11.87
C HIS A 200 18.54 20.47 -11.15
N LEU A 201 18.14 20.99 -9.99
CA LEU A 201 18.99 21.83 -9.15
C LEU A 201 20.05 21.08 -8.34
N GLY A 202 20.09 19.74 -8.40
CA GLY A 202 20.97 18.91 -7.56
C GLY A 202 20.58 18.89 -6.08
N LEU A 203 19.36 19.30 -5.74
CA LEU A 203 18.81 19.30 -4.37
C LEU A 203 18.06 18.01 -4.02
N ALA A 204 17.80 17.17 -5.02
CA ALA A 204 17.32 15.80 -4.87
C ALA A 204 18.10 14.88 -5.81
N THR A 205 18.24 13.62 -5.46
CA THR A 205 18.94 12.62 -6.25
C THR A 205 17.97 11.62 -6.86
N SER A 206 18.41 10.92 -7.90
CA SER A 206 17.70 9.73 -8.41
C SER A 206 17.61 8.66 -7.32
N ILE A 207 16.63 7.76 -7.45
CA ILE A 207 16.48 6.64 -6.51
C ILE A 207 17.68 5.69 -6.57
N THR A 208 18.00 5.12 -5.41
CA THR A 208 18.95 4.00 -5.30
C THR A 208 18.21 2.67 -5.37
N HIS A 209 17.10 2.57 -4.63
CA HIS A 209 16.31 1.35 -4.47
C HIS A 209 15.08 1.38 -5.39
N THR A 210 14.98 0.41 -6.29
CA THR A 210 13.83 0.24 -7.19
C THR A 210 12.81 -0.76 -6.65
N ASN A 211 11.58 -0.73 -7.15
CA ASN A 211 10.60 -1.79 -6.91
C ASN A 211 10.76 -2.90 -7.98
N LEU A 212 11.07 -4.13 -7.55
CA LEU A 212 11.34 -5.24 -8.48
C LEU A 212 10.09 -5.72 -9.25
N ALA A 213 8.90 -5.58 -8.68
CA ALA A 213 7.65 -5.95 -9.34
C ALA A 213 7.36 -5.03 -10.53
N TYR A 214 7.71 -3.74 -10.42
CA TYR A 214 7.54 -2.78 -11.51
C TYR A 214 8.41 -3.12 -12.72
N THR A 215 9.60 -3.68 -12.51
CA THR A 215 10.50 -4.08 -13.60
C THR A 215 10.07 -5.39 -14.25
N LYS A 216 9.65 -6.39 -13.44
CA LYS A 216 9.37 -7.74 -13.94
C LYS A 216 7.98 -7.90 -14.53
N ASN A 217 6.98 -7.27 -13.92
CA ASN A 217 5.55 -7.43 -14.22
C ASN A 217 5.13 -8.90 -14.46
N GLU A 218 4.94 -9.64 -13.36
CA GLU A 218 4.53 -11.04 -13.35
C GLU A 218 2.99 -11.21 -13.38
N ASN A 219 2.23 -10.12 -13.55
CA ASN A 219 0.77 -10.21 -13.64
C ASN A 219 0.33 -10.89 -14.94
N THR A 220 -0.55 -11.89 -14.81
CA THR A 220 -1.18 -12.60 -15.93
C THR A 220 -2.70 -12.61 -15.84
N ASN A 221 -3.28 -11.90 -14.86
CA ASN A 221 -4.70 -11.98 -14.53
C ASN A 221 -5.56 -11.01 -15.36
N LYS A 222 -6.06 -11.48 -16.50
CA LYS A 222 -6.93 -10.72 -17.42
C LYS A 222 -8.19 -10.15 -16.76
N THR A 223 -8.72 -10.79 -15.72
CA THR A 223 -9.90 -10.28 -15.00
C THR A 223 -9.55 -9.01 -14.21
N LEU A 224 -8.38 -8.97 -13.59
CA LEU A 224 -7.91 -7.76 -12.90
C LEU A 224 -7.62 -6.66 -13.91
N ASP A 225 -6.99 -6.97 -15.04
CA ASP A 225 -6.75 -6.01 -16.11
C ASP A 225 -8.05 -5.37 -16.58
N PHE A 226 -9.07 -6.19 -16.85
CA PHE A 226 -10.39 -5.71 -17.23
C PHE A 226 -10.98 -4.76 -16.18
N ILE A 227 -10.92 -5.12 -14.90
CA ILE A 227 -11.45 -4.28 -13.82
C ILE A 227 -10.69 -2.95 -13.75
N LEU A 228 -9.36 -3.00 -13.71
CA LEU A 228 -8.52 -1.80 -13.53
C LEU A 228 -8.60 -0.85 -14.73
N ASN A 229 -8.68 -1.38 -15.95
CA ASN A 229 -8.88 -0.60 -17.18
C ASN A 229 -10.25 0.10 -17.22
N ASN A 230 -11.23 -0.39 -16.46
CA ASN A 230 -12.58 0.17 -16.39
C ASN A 230 -12.86 0.92 -15.07
N LEU A 231 -11.84 1.20 -14.25
CA LEU A 231 -11.98 2.05 -13.08
C LEU A 231 -12.19 3.51 -13.51
N LYS A 232 -13.43 4.00 -13.36
CA LYS A 232 -13.81 5.39 -13.60
C LYS A 232 -13.16 6.32 -12.58
#